data_AF-A0A7X9J0S3-F1
#
_entry.id   AF-A0A7X9J0S3-F1
#
_cell.length_a   1.000
_cell.length_b   1.000
_cell.length_c   1.000
_cell.angle_alpha   90.00
_cell.angle_beta   90.00
_cell.angle_gamma   90.00
#
_symmetry.space_group_name_H-M   'P 1'
#
loop_
_entity.id
_entity.type
_entity.pdbx_description
1 polymer ?
#
loop_
_entity_poly.entity_id
_entity_poly.type
_entity_poly.pdbx_seq_one_letter_code
_entity_poly.pdbx_strand_id
1 'polypeptide(L)' 'MIGALCRYVADSEEKRFQPMNACFGILPPLRFRGRKSERHAAMADRGIRALKQALQAV' A
#
# COMPACT_ATOMS: atom_id res chain seq x y z
N MET A 1 0.16 2.92 2.72
CA MET A 1 -1.11 3.03 1.98
C MET A 1 -1.06 4.20 1.00
N ILE A 2 -0.90 5.44 1.48
CA ILE A 2 -0.92 6.64 0.63
C ILE A 2 -0.02 6.56 -0.61
N GLY A 3 1.25 6.16 -0.46
CA GLY A 3 2.15 6.03 -1.61
C GLY A 3 1.68 5.03 -2.67
N ALA A 4 1.01 3.94 -2.27
CA ALA A 4 0.46 2.97 -3.22
C ALA A 4 -0.76 3.52 -3.97
N LEU A 5 -1.60 4.33 -3.31
CA LEU A 5 -2.71 5.03 -3.96
C LEU A 5 -2.21 6.09 -4.93
N CYS A 6 -1.22 6.89 -4.54
CA CYS A 6 -0.59 7.87 -5.44
C CYS A 6 0.01 7.19 -6.68
N ARG A 7 0.71 6.06 -6.48
CA ARG A 7 1.24 5.23 -7.58
C ARG A 7 0.13 4.70 -8.49
N TYR A 8 -0.97 4.20 -7.92
CA TYR A 8 -2.11 3.70 -8.71
C TYR A 8 -2.75 4.79 -9.58
N VAL A 9 -2.92 6.00 -9.04
CA VAL A 9 -3.43 7.15 -9.80
C VAL A 9 -2.44 7.54 -10.89
N ALA A 10 -1.14 7.62 -10.57
CA ALA A 10 -0.11 8.04 -11.50
C ALA A 10 0.13 7.04 -12.65
N ASP A 11 -0.01 5.73 -12.39
CA ASP A 11 0.21 4.69 -13.39
C ASP A 11 -1.06 4.37 -14.20
N SER A 12 -2.24 4.88 -13.81
CA SER A 12 -3.49 4.57 -14.49
C SER A 12 -3.65 5.35 -15.80
N GLU A 13 -3.98 4.64 -16.88
CA GLU A 13 -4.45 5.28 -18.11
C GLU A 13 -5.87 5.83 -17.90
N GLU A 14 -6.09 7.08 -18.31
CA GLU A 14 -7.32 7.85 -18.10
C GLU A 14 -8.59 7.08 -18.52
N LYS A 15 -8.51 6.29 -19.61
CA LYS A 15 -9.64 5.53 -20.15
C LYS A 15 -10.09 4.34 -19.30
N ARG A 16 -9.27 3.88 -18.35
CA ARG A 16 -9.53 2.70 -17.52
C ARG A 16 -9.44 2.96 -16.02
N PHE A 17 -9.11 4.18 -15.63
CA PHE A 17 -9.05 4.53 -14.22
C PHE A 17 -10.41 4.33 -13.56
N GLN A 18 -10.41 3.61 -12.44
CA GLN A 18 -11.57 3.49 -11.58
C GLN A 18 -11.16 3.98 -10.20
N PRO A 19 -11.92 4.91 -9.60
CA PRO A 19 -11.63 5.35 -8.24
C PRO A 19 -11.72 4.17 -7.29
N MET A 20 -10.75 4.06 -6.39
CA MET A 20 -10.64 2.96 -5.46
C MET A 20 -10.35 3.48 -4.05
N ASN A 21 -11.03 2.91 -3.06
CA ASN A 21 -10.77 3.17 -1.65
C ASN A 21 -9.49 2.46 -1.18
N ALA A 22 -8.98 2.86 -0.01
CA ALA A 22 -7.85 2.18 0.61
C ALA A 22 -8.15 0.69 0.85
N CYS A 23 -7.33 -0.20 0.27
CA CYS A 23 -7.46 -1.64 0.38
C CYS A 23 -6.08 -2.30 0.50
N PHE A 24 -5.95 -3.37 1.30
CA PHE A 24 -4.68 -4.10 1.43
C PHE A 24 -4.18 -4.73 0.13
N GLY A 25 -5.08 -4.99 -0.83
CA GLY A 25 -4.72 -5.55 -2.14
C GLY A 25 -3.86 -4.63 -3.02
N ILE A 26 -3.86 -3.31 -2.76
CA ILE A 26 -3.04 -2.35 -3.51
C ILE A 26 -1.59 -2.31 -3.01
N LEU A 27 -1.32 -2.88 -1.83
CA LEU A 27 0.02 -2.90 -1.26
C LEU A 27 0.87 -4.00 -1.92
N PRO A 28 2.20 -3.82 -2.00
CA PRO A 28 3.08 -4.88 -2.50
C PRO A 28 2.86 -6.20 -1.76
N PRO A 29 3.03 -7.37 -2.40
CA PRO A 29 2.83 -8.65 -1.74
C PRO A 29 3.78 -8.80 -0.53
N LEU A 30 3.32 -9.56 0.47
CA LEU A 30 4.11 -9.91 1.64
C LEU A 30 4.26 -11.43 1.68
N ARG A 31 5.50 -11.93 1.61
CA ARG A 31 5.80 -13.35 1.84
C ARG A 31 5.71 -13.63 3.34
N PHE A 32 4.48 -13.77 3.83
CA PHE A 32 4.17 -14.12 5.22
C PHE A 32 3.04 -15.15 5.22
N ARG A 33 3.26 -16.28 5.90
CA ARG A 33 2.23 -17.31 6.10
C ARG A 33 1.64 -17.13 7.49
N GLY A 34 0.34 -16.88 7.55
CA GLY A 34 -0.42 -16.68 8.78
C GLY A 34 -1.87 -16.30 8.50
N ARG A 35 -2.64 -16.07 9.55
CA ARG A 35 -4.05 -15.66 9.47
C ARG A 35 -4.17 -14.33 8.72
N LYS A 36 -5.37 -14.04 8.21
CA LYS A 36 -5.65 -12.79 7.46
C LYS A 36 -5.32 -11.55 8.31
N SER A 37 -5.66 -11.55 9.60
CA SER A 37 -5.37 -10.47 10.54
C SER A 37 -3.87 -10.25 10.71
N GLU A 38 -3.09 -11.31 10.91
CA GLU A 38 -1.63 -11.25 11.07
C GLU A 38 -0.96 -10.72 9.79
N ARG A 39 -1.42 -11.17 8.62
CA ARG A 39 -0.96 -10.66 7.32
C ARG A 39 -1.24 -9.17 7.17
N HIS A 40 -2.43 -8.72 7.53
CA HIS A 40 -2.80 -7.30 7.46
C HIS A 40 -1.98 -6.45 8.43
N ALA A 41 -1.78 -6.91 9.67
CA ALA A 41 -0.93 -6.24 10.66
C ALA A 41 0.51 -6.11 10.15
N ALA A 42 1.10 -7.20 9.64
CA ALA A 42 2.45 -7.19 9.11
C ALA A 42 2.59 -6.26 7.87
N MET A 43 1.57 -6.21 7.00
CA MET A 43 1.53 -5.26 5.88
C MET A 43 1.41 -3.80 6.36
N ALA A 44 0.60 -3.54 7.38
CA ALA A 44 0.44 -2.22 7.97
C ALA A 44 1.75 -1.75 8.61
N ASP A 45 2.40 -2.59 9.42
CA ASP A 45 3.69 -2.30 10.06
C ASP A 45 4.78 -1.97 9.03
N ARG A 46 4.88 -2.78 7.96
CA ARG A 46 5.80 -2.50 6.85
C ARG A 46 5.49 -1.16 6.20
N GLY A 47 4.21 -0.85 5.98
CA GLY A 47 3.76 0.41 5.40
C GLY A 47 4.07 1.63 6.27
N ILE A 48 3.88 1.52 7.59
CA ILE A 48 4.19 2.59 8.56
C ILE A 48 5.70 2.84 8.61
N ARG A 49 6.53 1.78 8.64
CA ARG A 49 7.99 1.93 8.58
C ARG A 49 8.45 2.68 7.33
N ALA A 50 7.93 2.29 6.16
CA ALA A 50 8.26 2.95 4.91
C ALA A 50 7.82 4.42 4.89
N LEU A 51 6.63 4.74 5.42
CA LEU A 51 6.15 6.11 5.51
C LEU A 51 7.03 6.95 6.44
N LYS A 52 7.40 6.43 7.62
CA LYS A 52 8.31 7.12 8.55
C LYS A 52 9.65 7.43 7.92
N GLN A 53 10.23 6.47 7.19
CA GLN A 53 11.48 6.68 6.45
C GLN A 53 11.35 7.78 5.40
N ALA A 54 10.26 7.81 4.65
CA ALA A 54 10.02 8.85 3.66
C ALA A 54 9.87 10.24 4.29
N LEU A 55 9.19 10.34 5.44
CA LEU A 55 9.03 11.61 6.18
C LEU A 55 10.33 12.12 6.81
N GLN A 56 11.27 11.23 7.14
CA GLN A 56 12.59 11.60 7.67
C GLN A 56 13.60 12.00 6.58
N ALA A 57 13.31 11.66 5.33
CA ALA A 57 14.16 11.96 4.18
C ALA A 57 13.84 13.33 3.54
N VAL A 58 12.92 14.09 4.13
CA VAL A 58 12.49 15.44 3.75
C VAL A 58 12.97 16.42 4.82
#